data_AF-A0A6I4NVE2-F1
#
_entry.id   AF-A0A6I4NVE2-F1
#
_cell.length_a   1.000
_cell.length_b   1.000
_cell.length_c   1.000
_cell.angle_alpha   90.00
_cell.angle_beta   90.00
_cell.angle_gamma   90.00
#
_symmetry.space_group_name_H-M   'P 1'
#
loop_
_entity.id
_entity.type
_entity.pdbx_description
1 polymer ?
#
loop_
_entity_poly.entity_id
_entity_poly.type
_entity_poly.pdbx_seq_one_letter_code
_entity_poly.pdbx_strand_id
1 'polypeptide(L)' 'MKSTNRIIVDFIRNEWVSRAKSQSSFAVEHNLDEKTVRSIKNDPNYNMSFETINKICEAKNLKLSEFFKLIGL' A
#
# COMPACT_ATOMS: atom_id res chain seq x y z
N MET A 1 10.82 9.30 -15.19
CA MET A 1 11.10 8.16 -14.30
C MET A 1 10.20 8.29 -13.08
N LYS A 2 9.49 7.24 -12.65
CA LYS A 2 8.66 7.32 -11.42
C LYS A 2 9.57 7.31 -10.19
N SER A 3 9.18 8.03 -9.14
CA SER A 3 9.88 7.93 -7.84
C SER A 3 9.61 6.58 -7.18
N THR A 4 10.54 6.12 -6.34
CA THR A 4 10.40 4.89 -5.55
C THR A 4 9.08 4.83 -4.79
N ASN A 5 8.70 5.93 -4.14
CA ASN A 5 7.41 6.05 -3.46
C ASN A 5 6.22 5.85 -4.41
N ARG A 6 6.26 6.43 -5.63
CA ARG A 6 5.16 6.26 -6.59
C ARG A 6 5.04 4.81 -7.07
N ILE A 7 6.16 4.11 -7.27
CA ILE A 7 6.16 2.68 -7.63
C ILE A 7 5.46 1.86 -6.54
N ILE A 8 5.80 2.11 -5.27
CA ILE A 8 5.20 1.44 -4.11
C ILE A 8 3.69 1.73 -4.03
N VAL A 9 3.28 3.00 -4.08
CA VAL A 9 1.87 3.41 -3.99
C VAL A 9 1.05 2.88 -5.16
N ASP A 10 1.60 2.87 -6.37
CA ASP A 10 0.93 2.32 -7.56
C ASP A 10 0.70 0.81 -7.41
N PHE A 11 1.71 0.07 -6.97
CA PHE A 11 1.61 -1.38 -6.79
C PHE A 11 0.55 -1.73 -5.73
N ILE A 12 0.81 -1.31 -4.48
CA ILE A 12 -0.16 -0.67 -3.60
C ILE A 12 -1.65 -0.77 -3.98
N ARG A 13 -2.01 0.30 -4.66
CA ARG A 13 -3.33 0.61 -5.17
C ARG A 13 -3.84 -0.45 -6.14
N ASN A 14 -3.04 -0.82 -7.13
CA ASN A 14 -3.50 -1.59 -8.29
C ASN A 14 -3.66 -3.08 -7.96
N GLU A 15 -2.80 -3.64 -7.12
CA GLU A 15 -2.82 -5.07 -6.81
C GLU A 15 -3.65 -5.39 -5.57
N TRP A 16 -3.64 -4.51 -4.56
CA TRP A 16 -4.24 -4.84 -3.26
C TRP A 16 -5.47 -3.99 -2.94
N VAL A 17 -5.36 -2.66 -2.96
CA VAL A 17 -6.51 -1.80 -2.58
C VAL A 17 -7.66 -1.90 -3.59
N SER A 18 -7.37 -2.00 -4.89
CA SER A 18 -8.37 -2.11 -5.96
C SER A 18 -9.21 -3.40 -5.89
N ARG A 19 -8.64 -4.46 -5.30
CA ARG A 19 -9.24 -5.80 -5.18
C ARG A 19 -9.93 -6.01 -3.83
N ALA A 20 -9.79 -5.06 -2.92
CA ALA A 20 -10.43 -5.12 -1.62
C ALA A 20 -11.96 -4.95 -1.75
N LYS A 21 -12.70 -5.59 -0.83
CA LYS A 21 -14.16 -5.49 -0.78
C LYS A 21 -14.65 -4.04 -0.60
N SER A 22 -13.96 -3.26 0.22
CA SER A 22 -14.17 -1.82 0.39
C SER A 22 -12.92 -1.13 0.93
N GLN A 23 -12.90 0.21 0.92
CA GLN A 23 -11.84 0.98 1.56
C GLN A 23 -11.77 0.70 3.07
N SER A 24 -12.92 0.59 3.73
CA SER A 24 -13.02 0.28 5.15
C SER A 24 -12.54 -1.13 5.49
N SER A 25 -12.85 -2.13 4.66
CA SER A 25 -12.39 -3.51 4.91
C SER A 25 -10.87 -3.59 4.81
N PHE A 26 -10.28 -2.96 3.79
CA PHE A 26 -8.83 -2.91 3.63
C PHE A 26 -8.16 -2.20 4.80
N ALA A 27 -8.73 -1.09 5.25
CA ALA A 27 -8.23 -0.31 6.38
C ALA A 27 -8.18 -1.17 7.66
N VAL A 28 -9.28 -1.85 7.99
CA VAL A 28 -9.37 -2.71 9.18
C VAL A 28 -8.41 -3.90 9.09
N GLU A 29 -8.37 -4.61 7.96
CA GLU A 29 -7.52 -5.79 7.77
C GLU A 29 -6.03 -5.45 7.91
N HIS A 30 -5.61 -4.25 7.48
CA HIS A 30 -4.20 -3.83 7.50
C HIS A 30 -3.88 -2.85 8.64
N ASN A 31 -4.79 -2.68 9.61
CA ASN A 31 -4.64 -1.75 10.75
C ASN A 31 -4.26 -0.31 10.34
N LEU A 32 -4.99 0.23 9.36
CA LEU A 32 -4.85 1.58 8.82
C LEU A 32 -6.11 2.39 9.04
N ASP A 33 -5.99 3.71 8.93
CA ASP A 33 -7.15 4.60 8.81
C ASP A 33 -7.74 4.53 7.39
N GLU A 34 -9.06 4.64 7.26
CA GLU A 34 -9.72 4.70 5.95
C GLU A 34 -9.23 5.89 5.11
N LYS A 35 -8.83 7.00 5.77
CA LYS A 35 -8.22 8.16 5.11
C LYS A 35 -6.91 7.79 4.42
N THR A 36 -6.08 6.96 5.03
CA THR A 36 -4.84 6.45 4.44
C THR A 36 -5.14 5.65 3.17
N VAL A 37 -6.11 4.73 3.23
CA VAL A 37 -6.54 3.95 2.06
C VAL A 37 -7.08 4.85 0.95
N ARG A 38 -7.82 5.90 1.32
CA ARG A 38 -8.33 6.91 0.38
C ARG A 38 -7.19 7.67 -0.32
N SER A 39 -6.16 8.07 0.42
CA SER A 39 -4.96 8.70 -0.16
C SER A 39 -4.22 7.76 -1.11
N ILE A 40 -4.02 6.48 -0.74
CA ILE A 40 -3.42 5.47 -1.63
C ILE A 40 -4.18 5.38 -2.96
N LYS A 41 -5.52 5.43 -2.91
CA LYS A 41 -6.38 5.28 -4.09
C LYS A 41 -6.43 6.51 -4.97
N ASN A 42 -6.45 7.71 -4.39
CA ASN A 42 -6.87 8.94 -5.07
C ASN A 42 -5.81 10.04 -5.12
N ASP A 43 -4.84 10.05 -4.22
CA ASP A 43 -3.85 11.12 -4.14
C ASP A 43 -2.61 10.77 -5.01
N PRO A 44 -2.37 11.51 -6.11
CA PRO A 44 -1.25 11.25 -7.00
C PRO A 44 0.11 11.55 -6.35
N ASN A 45 0.13 12.41 -5.33
CA ASN A 45 1.32 12.88 -4.64
C ASN A 45 1.49 12.27 -3.24
N TYR A 46 0.66 11.28 -2.88
CA TYR A 46 0.71 10.66 -1.58
C TYR A 46 2.10 10.08 -1.30
N ASN A 47 2.69 10.50 -0.17
CA ASN A 47 3.97 9.98 0.32
C ASN A 47 3.71 8.97 1.44
N MET A 48 3.89 7.69 1.11
CA MET A 48 3.56 6.61 2.03
C MET A 48 4.65 6.49 3.11
N SER A 49 4.24 6.44 4.38
CA SER A 49 5.18 6.20 5.47
C SER A 49 5.68 4.76 5.46
N PHE A 50 6.91 4.54 5.94
CA PHE A 50 7.46 3.19 6.13
C PHE A 50 6.54 2.33 7.02
N GLU A 51 5.98 2.91 8.08
CA GLU A 51 5.02 2.22 8.95
C GLU A 51 3.81 1.69 8.19
N THR A 52 3.25 2.47 7.25
CA THR A 52 2.12 2.04 6.41
C THR A 52 2.53 0.87 5.52
N ILE A 53 3.71 0.93 4.90
CA ILE A 53 4.22 -0.18 4.07
C ILE A 53 4.38 -1.44 4.93
N ASN A 54 4.97 -1.30 6.12
CA ASN A 54 5.22 -2.43 7.02
C ASN A 54 3.92 -3.08 7.48
N LYS A 55 2.94 -2.29 7.94
CA LYS A 55 1.61 -2.80 8.35
C LYS A 55 0.92 -3.55 7.22
N ILE A 56 1.01 -3.02 6.00
CA ILE A 56 0.42 -3.69 4.84
C ILE A 56 1.12 -5.02 4.57
N CYS A 57 2.46 -5.05 4.60
CA CYS A 57 3.23 -6.27 4.38
C CYS A 57 2.94 -7.33 5.46
N GLU A 58 2.90 -6.94 6.74
CA GLU A 58 2.58 -7.82 7.87
C GLU A 58 1.20 -8.47 7.74
N ALA A 59 0.16 -7.68 7.43
CA ALA A 59 -1.19 -8.21 7.21
C ALA A 59 -1.26 -9.20 6.04
N LYS A 60 -0.36 -9.06 5.05
CA LYS A 60 -0.23 -9.98 3.92
C LYS A 60 0.73 -11.14 4.17
N ASN A 61 1.29 -11.26 5.37
CA ASN A 61 2.33 -12.23 5.73
C ASN A 61 3.52 -12.20 4.76
N LEU A 62 3.94 -10.99 4.37
CA LEU A 62 5.02 -10.72 3.42
C LEU A 62 6.14 -9.98 4.13
N LYS A 63 7.40 -10.38 3.93
CA LYS A 63 8.54 -9.58 4.43
C LYS A 63 8.74 -8.35 3.54
N LEU A 64 9.17 -7.23 4.12
CA LEU A 64 9.52 -6.02 3.36
C LEU A 64 10.54 -6.29 2.24
N SER A 65 11.53 -7.15 2.47
CA SER A 65 12.52 -7.51 1.46
C SER A 65 11.93 -8.32 0.30
N GLU A 66 10.91 -9.13 0.55
CA GLU A 66 10.17 -9.86 -0.48
C GLU A 66 9.28 -8.92 -1.26
N PHE A 67 8.63 -7.97 -0.56
CA PHE A 67 7.85 -6.91 -1.19
C PHE A 67 8.68 -6.08 -2.17
N PHE A 68 9.86 -5.59 -1.75
CA PHE A 68 10.70 -4.77 -2.63
C PHE A 68 11.16 -5.54 -3.88
N LYS A 69 11.58 -6.81 -3.73
CA LYS A 69 11.90 -7.69 -4.86
C LYS A 69 10.71 -7.87 -5.81
N LEU A 70 9.50 -8.04 -5.26
CA LEU A 70 8.28 -8.26 -6.02
C LEU A 70 7.88 -7.03 -6.87
N ILE A 71 8.27 -5.82 -6.46
CA ILE A 71 8.04 -4.58 -7.23
C ILE A 71 9.26 -4.12 -8.04
N GLY A 72 10.33 -4.92 -8.07
CA GLY A 72 11.54 -4.65 -8.86
C GLY A 72 12.45 -3.57 -8.25
N LEU A 73 12.45 -3.43 -6.92
CA LEU A 73 13.33 -2.54 -6.15
C LEU A 73 14.38 -3.31 -5.36
#